data_AF-A0AA88KYP3-F1
#
_entry.id   AF-A0AA88KYP3-F1
#
_cell.length_a   1.000
_cell.length_b   1.000
_cell.length_c   1.000
_cell.angle_alpha   90.00
_cell.angle_beta   90.00
_cell.angle_gamma   90.00
#
_symmetry.space_group_name_H-M   'P 1'
#
loop_
_entity.id
_entity.type
_entity.pdbx_description
1 polymer ?
#
loop_
_entity_poly.entity_id
_entity_poly.type
_entity_poly.pdbx_seq_one_letter_code
_entity_poly.pdbx_strand_id
1 'polypeptide(L)'
;MAKSEQSAQYQIFGTVNEFDGNSDFADYVDQLEQYFIANDITREEKKKDAILTSCGALTYALIKNLLAPEKPSGKSFAEIVRTVKEPLCLKKLVIAERNKFHQRSQRQGESVNTYIAELKRLAETCDFDEF
;
A
#
# COMPACT_ATOMS: atom_id res chain seq x y z
N MET A 1 5.35 -26.80 -43.55
CA MET A 1 5.74 -26.47 -42.16
C MET A 1 5.30 -25.05 -41.88
N ALA A 2 4.27 -24.86 -41.06
CA ALA A 2 3.90 -23.56 -40.52
C ALA A 2 3.48 -23.83 -39.07
N LYS A 3 4.36 -23.52 -38.11
CA LYS A 3 3.99 -23.54 -36.69
C LYS A 3 3.25 -22.23 -36.43
N SER A 4 1.95 -22.35 -36.20
CA SER A 4 1.08 -21.27 -35.73
C SER A 4 1.60 -20.75 -34.39
N GLU A 5 1.94 -19.47 -34.33
CA GLU A 5 2.15 -18.75 -33.08
C GLU A 5 0.81 -18.62 -32.36
N GLN A 6 0.64 -19.43 -31.32
CA GLN A 6 -0.50 -19.33 -30.42
C GLN A 6 -0.22 -18.18 -29.45
N SER A 7 -0.95 -17.07 -29.63
CA SER A 7 -0.98 -15.97 -28.68
C SER A 7 -1.55 -16.48 -27.35
N ALA A 8 -0.68 -16.64 -26.35
CA ALA A 8 -1.10 -16.99 -25.00
C ALA A 8 -2.03 -15.89 -24.47
N GLN A 9 -3.32 -16.21 -24.28
CA GLN A 9 -4.21 -15.37 -23.50
C GLN A 9 -3.69 -15.34 -22.06
N TYR A 10 -3.15 -14.21 -21.63
CA TYR A 10 -2.86 -13.96 -20.22
C TYR A 10 -4.18 -13.58 -19.54
N GLN A 11 -4.68 -14.47 -18.68
CA GLN A 11 -5.79 -14.14 -17.81
C GLN A 11 -5.25 -13.37 -16.61
N ILE A 12 -5.62 -12.09 -16.49
CA ILE A 12 -5.28 -11.29 -15.32
C ILE A 12 -6.23 -11.68 -14.18
N PHE A 13 -5.65 -12.04 -13.04
CA PHE A 13 -6.37 -12.37 -11.83
C PHE A 13 -6.53 -11.11 -10.96
N GLY A 14 -7.79 -10.72 -10.74
CA GLY A 14 -8.15 -9.61 -9.84
C GLY A 14 -7.84 -8.22 -10.39
N THR A 15 -8.14 -7.22 -9.57
CA THR A 15 -7.85 -5.79 -9.81
C THR A 15 -7.34 -5.17 -8.53
N VAL A 16 -6.49 -4.16 -8.65
CA VAL A 16 -5.99 -3.39 -7.50
C VAL A 16 -6.79 -2.09 -7.43
N ASN A 17 -7.39 -1.82 -6.26
CA ASN A 17 -8.11 -0.57 -6.03
C ASN A 17 -7.13 0.58 -5.81
N GLU A 18 -7.53 1.80 -6.14
CA GLU A 18 -6.71 2.97 -5.84
C GLU A 18 -6.48 3.15 -4.33
N PHE A 19 -5.37 3.79 -3.97
CA PHE A 19 -5.10 4.13 -2.58
C PHE A 19 -6.08 5.20 -2.11
N ASP A 20 -6.89 4.85 -1.10
CA ASP A 20 -7.99 5.68 -0.61
C ASP A 20 -7.55 6.85 0.30
N GLY A 21 -6.27 6.89 0.69
CA GLY A 21 -5.71 7.88 1.60
C GLY A 21 -6.12 7.72 3.07
N ASN A 22 -7.02 6.78 3.39
CA ASN A 22 -7.51 6.51 4.74
C ASN A 22 -6.85 5.26 5.35
N SER A 23 -6.49 4.29 4.50
CA SER A 23 -5.81 3.06 4.87
C SER A 23 -4.30 3.28 5.02
N ASP A 24 -3.58 2.31 5.60
CA ASP A 24 -2.12 2.37 5.58
C ASP A 24 -1.63 2.21 4.13
N PHE A 25 -0.64 3.03 3.74
CA PHE A 25 -0.01 2.87 2.44
C PHE A 25 0.76 1.53 2.35
N ALA A 26 1.22 0.99 3.48
CA ALA A 26 1.80 -0.35 3.54
C ALA A 26 0.78 -1.42 3.10
N ASP A 27 -0.47 -1.36 3.58
CA ASP A 27 -1.51 -2.31 3.19
C ASP A 27 -1.80 -2.27 1.69
N TYR A 28 -1.79 -1.08 1.10
CA TYR A 28 -1.93 -0.90 -0.35
C TYR A 28 -0.77 -1.53 -1.12
N VAL A 29 0.46 -1.37 -0.63
CA VAL A 29 1.65 -1.98 -1.23
C VAL A 29 1.59 -3.51 -1.13
N ASP A 30 1.19 -4.05 0.02
CA ASP A 30 1.05 -5.49 0.23
C ASP A 30 0.02 -6.11 -0.73
N GLN A 31 -1.12 -5.45 -0.93
CA GLN A 31 -2.11 -5.86 -1.93
C GLN A 31 -1.54 -5.87 -3.35
N LEU A 32 -0.72 -4.86 -3.69
CA LEU A 32 -0.07 -4.77 -4.99
C LEU A 32 0.96 -5.90 -5.18
N GLU A 33 1.71 -6.26 -4.14
CA GLU A 33 2.64 -7.38 -4.16
C GLU A 33 1.92 -8.72 -4.36
N GLN A 34 0.78 -8.92 -3.69
CA GLN A 34 -0.07 -10.10 -3.93
C GLN A 34 -0.60 -10.13 -5.36
N TYR A 35 -0.97 -8.98 -5.93
CA TYR A 35 -1.36 -8.88 -7.32
C TYR A 35 -0.22 -9.27 -8.27
N PHE A 36 1.03 -8.88 -7.96
CA PHE A 36 2.18 -9.31 -8.76
C PHE A 36 2.38 -10.83 -8.72
N ILE A 37 2.26 -11.42 -7.54
CA ILE A 37 2.39 -12.87 -7.34
C ILE A 37 1.29 -13.61 -8.10
N ALA A 38 0.03 -13.18 -7.95
CA ALA A 38 -1.12 -13.83 -8.58
C ALA A 38 -1.10 -13.77 -10.11
N ASN A 39 -0.33 -12.84 -10.69
CA ASN A 39 -0.26 -12.59 -12.13
C ASN A 39 1.13 -12.85 -12.73
N ASP A 40 2.03 -13.52 -11.99
CA ASP A 40 3.41 -13.82 -12.39
C ASP A 40 4.19 -12.58 -12.90
N ILE A 41 3.95 -11.42 -12.30
CA ILE A 41 4.61 -10.15 -12.66
C ILE A 41 6.00 -10.11 -12.01
N THR A 42 6.99 -10.59 -12.76
CA THR A 42 8.40 -10.64 -12.31
C THR A 42 9.24 -9.46 -12.78
N ARG A 43 8.86 -8.83 -13.90
CA ARG A 43 9.56 -7.70 -14.53
C ARG A 43 9.41 -6.42 -13.68
N GLU A 44 10.51 -5.86 -13.21
CA GLU A 44 10.52 -4.68 -12.33
C GLU A 44 9.85 -3.45 -12.97
N GLU A 45 10.02 -3.26 -14.27
CA GLU A 45 9.34 -2.22 -15.03
C GLU A 45 7.82 -2.38 -14.99
N LYS A 46 7.30 -3.63 -15.01
CA LYS A 46 5.86 -3.88 -14.93
C LYS A 46 5.33 -3.61 -13.53
N LYS A 47 6.09 -3.95 -12.49
CA LYS A 47 5.72 -3.62 -11.09
C LYS A 47 5.65 -2.11 -10.87
N LYS A 48 6.64 -1.38 -11.38
CA LYS A 48 6.68 0.08 -11.38
C LYS A 48 5.52 0.68 -12.18
N ASP A 49 5.24 0.19 -13.38
CA ASP A 49 4.14 0.70 -14.20
C ASP A 49 2.78 0.39 -13.56
N ALA A 50 2.63 -0.77 -12.91
CA ALA A 50 1.43 -1.14 -12.18
C ALA A 50 1.13 -0.16 -11.03
N ILE A 51 2.08 0.13 -10.12
CA ILE A 51 1.82 1.10 -9.04
C ILE A 51 1.44 2.49 -9.59
N LEU A 52 2.12 2.96 -10.64
CA LEU A 52 1.88 4.28 -11.22
C LEU A 52 0.52 4.38 -11.93
N THR A 53 -0.03 3.26 -12.39
CA THR A 53 -1.33 3.22 -13.07
C THR A 53 -2.48 2.91 -12.13
N SER A 54 -2.25 2.16 -11.05
CA SER A 54 -3.29 1.76 -10.10
C SER A 54 -3.44 2.72 -8.91
N CYS A 55 -2.45 3.55 -8.58
CA CYS A 55 -2.46 4.33 -7.34
C CYS A 55 -3.49 5.47 -7.27
N GLY A 56 -4.17 5.78 -8.37
CA GLY A 56 -5.09 6.91 -8.46
C GLY A 56 -4.39 8.27 -8.64
N ALA A 57 -5.16 9.29 -9.00
CA ALA A 57 -4.64 10.59 -9.41
C ALA A 57 -3.95 11.36 -8.27
N LEU A 58 -4.50 11.31 -7.05
CA LEU A 58 -3.95 12.00 -5.88
C LEU A 58 -2.59 11.44 -5.48
N THR A 59 -2.49 10.11 -5.38
CA THR A 59 -1.25 9.42 -5.03
C THR A 59 -0.20 9.60 -6.13
N TYR A 60 -0.59 9.55 -7.40
CA TYR A 60 0.32 9.82 -8.51
C TYR A 60 0.88 11.26 -8.46
N ALA A 61 0.03 12.25 -8.16
CA ALA A 61 0.47 13.64 -8.00
C ALA A 61 1.45 13.79 -6.82
N LEU A 62 1.20 13.10 -5.70
CA LEU A 62 2.12 13.04 -4.56
C LEU A 62 3.47 12.44 -4.96
N ILE A 63 3.48 11.27 -5.61
CA ILE A 63 4.69 10.60 -6.11
C ILE A 63 5.49 11.54 -7.00
N LYS A 64 4.82 12.19 -7.96
CA LYS A 64 5.45 13.13 -8.89
C LYS A 64 6.08 14.33 -8.18
N ASN A 65 5.41 14.88 -7.18
CA ASN A 65 5.93 16.01 -6.41
C ASN A 65 7.14 15.61 -5.56
N LEU A 66 7.10 14.44 -4.93
CA LEU A 66 8.19 13.94 -4.09
C LEU A 66 9.44 13.55 -4.89
N LEU A 67 9.28 13.10 -6.13
CA LEU A 67 10.38 12.69 -7.01
C LEU A 67 10.95 13.84 -7.86
N ALA A 68 10.35 15.02 -7.84
CA ALA A 68 10.81 16.16 -8.63
C ALA A 68 12.29 16.50 -8.28
N PRO A 69 13.14 16.79 -9.27
CA PRO A 69 12.85 17.03 -10.69
C PRO A 69 12.77 15.78 -11.58
N GLU A 70 13.00 14.58 -11.03
CA GLU A 70 12.99 13.33 -11.78
C GLU A 70 11.58 12.84 -12.09
N LYS A 71 11.44 12.01 -13.13
CA LYS A 71 10.14 11.41 -13.51
C LYS A 71 9.91 10.10 -12.75
N PRO A 72 8.67 9.83 -12.27
CA PRO A 72 8.35 8.55 -11.63
C PRO A 72 8.66 7.32 -12.48
N SER A 73 8.52 7.43 -13.81
CA SER A 73 8.81 6.34 -14.74
C SER A 73 10.28 5.91 -14.80
N GLY A 74 11.20 6.74 -14.29
CA GLY A 74 12.64 6.46 -14.21
C GLY A 74 13.10 5.86 -12.89
N LYS A 75 12.20 5.64 -11.93
CA LYS A 75 12.50 5.02 -10.63
C LYS A 75 12.06 3.56 -10.63
N SER A 76 12.65 2.75 -9.76
CA SER A 76 12.18 1.39 -9.46
C SER A 76 10.92 1.41 -8.60
N PHE A 77 10.21 0.28 -8.58
CA PHE A 77 9.07 0.08 -7.68
C PHE A 77 9.44 0.35 -6.21
N ALA A 78 10.55 -0.24 -5.75
CA ALA A 78 11.04 -0.08 -4.38
C ALA A 78 11.37 1.39 -4.02
N GLU A 79 11.98 2.14 -4.94
CA GLU A 79 12.26 3.56 -4.73
C GLU A 79 10.97 4.36 -4.60
N ILE A 80 9.97 4.12 -5.45
CA ILE A 80 8.67 4.79 -5.38
C ILE A 80 8.00 4.51 -4.04
N VAL A 81 7.95 3.24 -3.62
CA VAL A 81 7.35 2.84 -2.33
C VAL A 81 8.04 3.54 -1.17
N ARG A 82 9.38 3.54 -1.13
CA ARG A 82 10.14 4.23 -0.07
C ARG A 82 9.84 5.72 -0.04
N THR A 83 9.88 6.38 -1.20
CA THR A 83 9.65 7.83 -1.31
C THR A 83 8.25 8.22 -0.82
N VAL A 84 7.23 7.39 -1.04
CA VAL A 84 5.88 7.68 -0.54
C VAL A 84 5.73 7.31 0.95
N LYS A 85 6.34 6.21 1.38
CA LYS A 85 6.24 5.73 2.77
C LYS A 85 6.89 6.69 3.76
N GLU A 86 8.06 7.26 3.46
CA GLU A 86 8.78 8.18 4.36
C GLU A 86 7.92 9.38 4.83
N PRO A 87 7.32 10.20 3.94
CA PRO A 87 6.45 11.31 4.36
C PRO A 87 5.17 10.88 5.08
N LEU A 88 4.60 9.73 4.72
CA LEU A 88 3.40 9.20 5.38
C LEU A 88 3.73 8.67 6.78
N CYS A 89 4.91 8.07 6.96
CA CYS A 89 5.41 7.62 8.25
C CYS A 89 5.73 8.81 9.16
N LEU A 90 6.37 9.87 8.64
CA LEU A 90 6.62 11.11 9.38
C LEU A 90 5.34 11.83 9.83
N LYS A 91 4.22 11.63 9.12
CA LYS A 91 2.91 12.20 9.49
C LYS A 91 2.19 11.44 10.60
N LYS A 92 2.53 10.17 10.88
CA LYS A 92 1.99 9.47 12.04
C LYS A 92 2.71 9.98 13.29
N LEU A 93 2.19 11.06 13.86
CA LEU A 93 2.64 11.56 15.16
C LEU A 93 2.35 10.47 16.19
N VAL A 94 3.38 9.76 16.65
CA VAL A 94 3.28 8.68 17.64
C VAL A 94 2.43 9.10 18.84
N ILE A 95 2.53 10.35 19.28
CA ILE A 95 1.70 10.92 20.36
C ILE A 95 0.20 10.90 20.00
N ALA A 96 -0.16 11.25 18.76
CA ALA A 96 -1.55 11.20 18.31
C ALA A 96 -2.05 9.76 18.17
N GLU A 97 -1.21 8.83 17.72
CA GLU A 97 -1.56 7.41 17.63
C GLU A 97 -1.78 6.80 19.03
N ARG A 98 -0.87 7.07 19.98
CA ARG A 98 -1.04 6.69 21.40
C ARG A 98 -2.30 7.29 22.00
N ASN A 99 -2.60 8.55 21.68
CA ASN A 99 -3.83 9.20 22.13
C ASN A 99 -5.08 8.50 21.59
N LYS A 100 -5.10 8.11 20.31
CA LYS A 100 -6.19 7.30 19.72
C LYS A 100 -6.34 5.94 20.41
N PHE A 101 -5.22 5.24 20.68
CA PHE A 101 -5.24 3.97 21.41
C PHE A 101 -5.81 4.15 22.82
N HIS A 102 -5.35 5.14 23.58
CA HIS A 102 -5.82 5.38 24.94
C HIS A 102 -7.27 5.87 25.01
N GLN A 103 -7.78 6.53 23.97
CA GLN A 103 -9.18 6.96 23.89
C GLN A 103 -10.12 5.85 23.43
N ARG A 104 -9.60 4.71 22.95
CA ARG A 104 -10.43 3.62 22.47
C ARG A 104 -11.09 2.89 23.64
N SER A 105 -12.41 2.94 23.70
CA SER A 105 -13.25 2.18 24.63
C SER A 105 -14.20 1.26 23.87
N GLN A 106 -14.51 0.08 24.42
CA GLN A 106 -15.45 -0.87 23.79
C GLN A 106 -16.81 -0.21 23.58
N ARG A 107 -17.32 -0.25 22.34
CA ARG A 107 -18.61 0.37 22.00
C ARG A 107 -19.75 -0.48 22.53
N GLN A 108 -20.90 0.15 22.79
CA GLN A 108 -22.11 -0.57 23.19
C GLN A 108 -22.50 -1.57 22.08
N GLY A 109 -22.63 -2.86 22.43
CA GLY A 109 -22.95 -3.93 21.49
C GLY A 109 -21.77 -4.46 20.67
N GLU A 110 -20.55 -3.93 20.84
CA GLU A 110 -19.35 -4.46 20.22
C GLU A 110 -18.91 -5.75 20.91
N SER A 111 -18.56 -6.78 20.14
CA SER A 111 -18.01 -8.02 20.71
C SER A 111 -16.60 -7.81 21.26
N VAL A 112 -16.23 -8.58 22.29
CA VAL A 112 -14.88 -8.53 22.87
C VAL A 112 -13.81 -8.84 21.81
N ASN A 113 -14.07 -9.78 20.90
CA ASN A 113 -13.11 -10.14 19.84
C ASN A 113 -12.90 -8.99 18.84
N THR A 114 -13.96 -8.30 18.46
CA THR A 114 -13.88 -7.11 17.58
C THR A 114 -13.11 -5.98 18.27
N TYR A 115 -13.39 -5.77 19.55
CA TYR A 115 -12.69 -4.77 20.35
C TYR A 115 -11.19 -5.06 20.45
N ILE A 116 -10.81 -6.31 20.73
CA ILE A 116 -9.41 -6.74 20.79
C ILE A 116 -8.72 -6.60 19.42
N ALA A 117 -9.40 -6.95 18.33
CA ALA A 117 -8.85 -6.79 16.97
C ALA A 117 -8.55 -5.31 16.66
N GLU A 118 -9.47 -4.40 16.98
CA GLU A 118 -9.24 -2.96 16.82
C GLU A 118 -8.14 -2.41 17.73
N LEU A 119 -8.05 -2.88 18.99
CA LEU A 119 -6.96 -2.50 19.87
C LEU A 119 -5.59 -2.92 19.31
N LYS A 120 -5.49 -4.15 18.77
CA LYS A 120 -4.26 -4.62 18.11
C LYS A 120 -3.90 -3.75 16.92
N ARG A 121 -4.86 -3.47 16.06
CA ARG A 121 -4.69 -2.58 14.89
C ARG A 121 -4.21 -1.19 15.28
N LEU A 122 -4.72 -0.62 16.37
CA LEU A 122 -4.28 0.69 16.87
C LEU A 122 -2.88 0.63 17.51
N ALA A 123 -2.51 -0.48 18.13
CA ALA A 123 -1.19 -0.65 18.77
C ALA A 123 -0.03 -0.70 17.76
N GLU A 124 -0.27 -1.20 16.54
CA GLU A 124 0.73 -1.32 15.47
C GLU A 124 1.45 0.00 15.12
N THR A 125 0.79 1.15 15.32
CA THR A 125 1.31 2.48 14.97
C THR A 125 1.72 3.31 16.19
N CYS A 126 1.58 2.77 17.40
CA CYS A 126 1.82 3.49 18.64
C CYS A 126 3.27 3.44 19.13
N ASP A 127 4.14 2.71 18.43
CA ASP A 127 5.55 2.52 18.79
C ASP A 127 5.68 2.16 20.28
N PHE A 128 4.94 1.13 20.70
CA PHE A 128 4.92 0.64 22.08
C PHE A 128 6.09 -0.32 22.37
N ASP A 129 7.12 -0.34 21.52
CA ASP A 129 8.27 -1.25 21.65
C ASP A 129 8.96 -1.14 23.03
N GLU A 130 9.32 -2.33 23.53
CA GLU A 130 10.02 -2.77 24.77
C GLU A 130 10.16 -1.78 25.94
N PHE A 131 9.28 -1.98 26.94
CA PHE A 131 9.69 -1.99 28.35
C PHE A 131 9.89 -3.44 28.82
#